data_AF-A0A7S2MBT4-F1
#
_entry.id   AF-A0A7S2MBT4-F1
#
_cell.length_a   1.000
_cell.length_b   1.000
_cell.length_c   1.000
_cell.angle_alpha   90.00
_cell.angle_beta   90.00
_cell.angle_gamma   90.00
#
_symmetry.space_group_name_H-M   'P 1'
#
loop_
_entity.id
_entity.type
_entity.pdbx_description
1 polymer ?
#
loop_
_entity_poly.entity_id
_entity_poly.type
_entity_poly.pdbx_seq_one_letter_code
_entity_poly.pdbx_strand_id
1 'polypeptide(L)'
;YELMERRVPFEEQTSRFDIMDLVAEGHRPTVTCTMPETYRDLMERCWHQDPMQRPGFQEILDTLEREYSEVRKKAAEANPELMSKSPRRMSTGDNSRTLNSLM
;
A
#
# COMPACT_ATOMS: atom_id res chain seq x y z
N TYR A 1 1.34 -6.72 -1.27
CA TYR A 1 1.62 -8.15 -1.41
C TYR A 1 2.58 -8.42 -2.57
N GLU A 2 2.14 -8.29 -3.83
CA GLU A 2 2.91 -8.69 -5.03
C GLU A 2 4.33 -8.08 -5.08
N LEU A 3 4.46 -6.79 -4.77
CA LEU A 3 5.74 -6.10 -4.75
C LEU A 3 6.76 -6.75 -3.80
N MET A 4 6.26 -7.27 -2.67
CA MET A 4 7.10 -7.79 -1.60
C MET A 4 7.36 -9.29 -1.74
N GLU A 5 6.32 -10.08 -2.00
CA GLU A 5 6.42 -11.53 -2.14
C GLU A 5 6.93 -11.95 -3.53
N ARG A 6 6.83 -11.07 -4.55
CA ARG A 6 7.14 -11.37 -5.97
C ARG A 6 6.42 -12.62 -6.49
N ARG A 7 5.23 -12.88 -5.96
CA ARG A 7 4.33 -13.99 -6.29
C ARG A 7 2.95 -13.45 -6.61
N VAL A 8 2.19 -14.22 -7.38
CA VAL A 8 0.79 -13.90 -7.66
C VAL A 8 -0.03 -14.31 -6.42
N PRO A 9 -0.96 -13.48 -5.93
CA PRO A 9 -1.84 -13.87 -4.84
C PRO A 9 -2.67 -15.08 -5.25
N PHE A 10 -2.79 -16.08 -4.37
CA PHE A 10 -3.60 -17.28 -4.61
C PHE A 10 -3.16 -18.07 -5.86
N GLU A 11 -1.84 -18.15 -6.12
CA GLU A 11 -1.31 -18.82 -7.31
C GLU A 11 -1.62 -20.33 -7.36
N GLU A 12 -1.96 -20.92 -6.21
CA GLU A 12 -2.35 -22.31 -6.08
C GLU A 12 -3.81 -22.57 -6.49
N GLN A 13 -4.63 -21.53 -6.63
CA GLN A 13 -6.05 -21.64 -6.97
C GLN A 13 -6.26 -21.53 -8.48
N THR A 14 -7.01 -22.48 -9.04
CA THR A 14 -7.29 -22.51 -10.49
C THR A 14 -8.57 -21.75 -10.85
N SER A 15 -9.56 -21.74 -9.95
CA SER A 15 -10.84 -21.07 -10.17
C SER A 15 -10.95 -19.79 -9.35
N ARG A 16 -11.46 -18.72 -9.98
CA ARG A 16 -11.80 -17.48 -9.28
C ARG A 16 -12.85 -17.68 -8.19
N PHE A 17 -13.71 -18.69 -8.32
CA PHE A 17 -14.74 -18.99 -7.34
C PHE A 17 -14.12 -19.52 -6.04
N ASP A 18 -13.10 -20.38 -6.14
CA ASP A 18 -12.35 -20.88 -4.98
C ASP A 18 -11.70 -19.71 -4.21
N ILE A 19 -11.15 -18.73 -4.95
CA ILE A 19 -10.57 -17.52 -4.35
C ILE A 19 -11.65 -16.70 -3.63
N MET A 20 -12.83 -16.54 -4.24
CA MET A 20 -13.95 -15.83 -3.61
C MET A 20 -14.39 -16.49 -2.31
N ASP A 21 -14.51 -17.82 -2.29
CA ASP A 21 -14.89 -18.59 -1.11
C ASP A 21 -13.84 -18.48 0.00
N LEU A 22 -12.56 -18.66 -0.34
CA LEU A 22 -11.45 -18.48 0.60
C LEU A 22 -11.44 -17.08 1.23
N VAL A 23 -11.59 -16.03 0.41
CA VAL A 23 -11.61 -14.65 0.90
C VAL A 23 -12.83 -14.39 1.77
N ALA A 24 -14.00 -14.95 1.42
CA ALA A 24 -15.22 -14.85 2.22
C ALA A 24 -15.05 -15.51 3.60
N GLU A 25 -14.32 -16.62 3.67
CA GLU A 25 -13.95 -17.30 4.92
C GLU A 25 -12.86 -16.59 5.74
N GLY A 26 -12.27 -15.52 5.21
CA GLY A 26 -11.23 -14.76 5.89
C GLY A 26 -9.80 -15.18 5.55
N HIS A 27 -9.61 -16.14 4.65
CA HIS A 27 -8.28 -16.50 4.18
C HIS A 27 -7.65 -15.35 3.38
N ARG A 28 -6.34 -15.17 3.54
CA ARG A 28 -5.53 -14.15 2.85
C ARG A 28 -4.23 -14.78 2.35
N PRO A 29 -3.60 -14.19 1.30
CA PRO A 29 -2.32 -14.65 0.80
C PRO A 29 -1.25 -14.67 1.91
N THR A 30 -0.45 -15.74 1.97
CA THR A 30 0.59 -15.92 2.99
C THR A 30 1.76 -14.98 2.74
N VAL A 31 2.18 -14.23 3.76
CA VAL A 31 3.30 -13.28 3.68
C VAL A 31 4.55 -13.92 4.29
N THR A 32 5.47 -14.38 3.45
CA THR A 32 6.68 -15.12 3.85
C THR A 32 7.94 -14.27 3.83
N CYS A 33 7.97 -13.19 3.06
CA CYS A 33 9.16 -12.38 2.93
C CYS A 33 9.44 -11.55 4.20
N THR A 34 10.72 -11.28 4.45
CA THR A 34 11.14 -10.36 5.49
C THR A 34 10.93 -8.92 4.99
N MET A 35 10.10 -8.16 5.70
CA MET A 35 9.82 -6.76 5.41
C MET A 35 9.68 -5.96 6.70
N PRO A 36 9.84 -4.62 6.64
CA PRO A 36 9.45 -3.75 7.74
C PRO A 36 8.03 -4.07 8.24
N GLU A 37 7.87 -4.19 9.56
CA GLU A 37 6.61 -4.53 10.23
C GLU A 37 5.48 -3.58 9.81
N THR A 38 5.78 -2.29 9.65
CA THR A 38 4.80 -1.30 9.21
C THR A 38 4.17 -1.62 7.84
N TYR A 39 4.92 -2.19 6.90
CA TYR A 39 4.34 -2.61 5.61
C TYR A 39 3.49 -3.87 5.74
N ARG A 40 3.87 -4.80 6.62
CA ARG A 40 3.08 -5.99 6.92
C ARG A 40 1.75 -5.58 7.53
N ASP A 41 1.78 -4.78 8.58
CA ASP A 41 0.59 -4.31 9.29
C ASP A 41 -0.33 -3.51 8.38
N LEU A 42 0.21 -2.60 7.57
CA LEU A 42 -0.57 -1.81 6.63
C LEU A 42 -1.27 -2.69 5.60
N MET A 43 -0.54 -3.65 5.01
CA MET A 43 -1.10 -4.61 4.06
C MET A 43 -2.19 -5.46 4.71
N GLU A 44 -1.96 -5.90 5.95
CA GLU A 44 -2.91 -6.71 6.72
C GLU A 44 -4.20 -5.97 7.04
N ARG A 45 -4.10 -4.68 7.37
CA ARG A 45 -5.26 -3.82 7.58
C ARG A 45 -6.02 -3.53 6.28
N CYS A 46 -5.32 -3.35 5.14
CA CYS A 46 -5.94 -3.08 3.85
C CYS A 46 -6.91 -4.17 3.37
N TRP A 47 -6.68 -5.43 3.77
CA TRP A 47 -7.56 -6.55 3.43
C TRP A 47 -8.33 -7.13 4.62
N HIS A 48 -8.53 -6.33 5.68
CA HIS A 48 -9.28 -6.78 6.85
C HIS A 48 -10.67 -7.33 6.47
N GLN A 49 -11.13 -8.37 7.16
CA GLN A 49 -12.40 -9.05 6.84
C GLN A 49 -13.58 -8.08 6.94
N ASP A 50 -13.68 -7.38 8.07
CA ASP A 50 -14.60 -6.25 8.23
C ASP A 50 -14.12 -5.06 7.37
N PRO A 51 -14.92 -4.60 6.38
CA PRO A 51 -14.59 -3.44 5.56
C PRO A 51 -14.43 -2.15 6.35
N MET A 52 -15.09 -1.99 7.50
CA MET A 52 -15.01 -0.77 8.33
C MET A 52 -13.67 -0.62 9.05
N GLN A 53 -12.93 -1.72 9.19
CA GLN A 53 -11.61 -1.74 9.82
C GLN A 53 -10.48 -1.47 8.80
N ARG A 54 -10.82 -1.38 7.50
CA ARG A 54 -9.83 -1.09 6.45
C ARG A 54 -9.45 0.39 6.51
N PRO A 55 -8.15 0.72 6.39
CA PRO A 55 -7.69 2.09 6.42
C PRO A 55 -8.23 2.86 5.21
N GLY A 56 -8.55 4.14 5.43
CA GLY A 56 -8.85 5.05 4.34
C GLY A 56 -7.58 5.38 3.53
N PHE A 57 -7.74 5.83 2.29
CA PHE A 57 -6.60 6.11 1.42
C PHE A 57 -5.64 7.15 2.00
N GLN A 58 -6.14 8.17 2.70
CA GLN A 58 -5.30 9.16 3.36
C GLN A 58 -4.41 8.53 4.44
N GLU A 59 -4.96 7.64 5.27
CA GLU A 59 -4.19 6.93 6.30
C GLU A 59 -3.11 6.02 5.69
N ILE A 60 -3.41 5.39 4.56
CA ILE A 60 -2.44 4.61 3.79
C ILE A 60 -1.29 5.51 3.32
N LEU A 61 -1.60 6.66 2.71
CA LEU A 61 -0.58 7.62 2.26
C LEU A 61 0.28 8.13 3.41
N ASP A 62 -0.33 8.57 4.51
CA ASP A 62 0.37 9.10 5.67
C ASP A 62 1.34 8.05 6.25
N THR A 63 0.92 6.79 6.29
CA THR A 63 1.75 5.67 6.73
C THR A 63 2.94 5.46 5.79
N LEU A 64 2.70 5.42 4.47
CA LEU A 64 3.74 5.21 3.47
C LEU A 64 4.75 6.37 3.41
N GLU A 65 4.28 7.61 3.51
CA GLU A 65 5.12 8.80 3.53
C GLU A 65 6.01 8.84 4.77
N ARG A 66 5.46 8.49 5.94
CA ARG A 66 6.22 8.37 7.18
C ARG A 66 7.34 7.33 7.03
N GLU A 67 7.03 6.11 6.59
CA GLU A 67 8.05 5.08 6.37
C GLU A 67 9.11 5.49 5.35
N TYR A 68 8.68 6.10 4.25
CA TYR A 68 9.60 6.62 3.23
C TYR A 68 10.57 7.67 3.81
N SER A 69 10.05 8.57 4.64
CA SER A 69 10.85 9.62 5.28
C SER A 69 11.91 9.02 6.21
N GLU A 70 11.58 7.97 6.96
CA GLU A 70 12.51 7.30 7.87
C GLU A 70 13.61 6.55 7.12
N VAL A 71 13.25 5.83 6.05
CA VAL A 71 14.24 5.19 5.17
C VAL A 71 15.17 6.23 4.55
N ARG A 72 14.63 7.37 4.11
CA ARG A 72 15.42 8.46 3.52
C ARG A 72 16.41 9.08 4.50
N LYS A 73 15.99 9.31 5.75
CA LYS A 73 16.86 9.84 6.81
C LYS A 73 18.03 8.89 7.09
N LYS A 74 17.74 7.60 7.31
CA LYS A 74 18.76 6.57 7.54
C LYS A 74 19.74 6.46 6.36
N ALA A 75 19.23 6.54 5.13
CA ALA A 75 20.07 6.53 3.93
C ALA A 75 20.96 7.79 3.82
N ALA A 76 20.45 8.96 4.20
CA ALA A 76 21.23 10.20 4.21
C ALA A 76 22.32 10.22 5.30
N GLU A 77 22.04 9.63 6.47
CA GLU A 77 23.04 9.43 7.53
C GLU A 77 24.14 8.46 7.09
N ALA A 78 23.78 7.39 6.37
CA ALA A 78 24.72 6.40 5.86
C ALA A 78 25.52 6.89 4.63
N ASN A 79 24.93 7.78 3.82
CA ASN A 79 25.59 8.40 2.66
C ASN A 79 25.03 9.83 2.39
N PRO A 80 25.76 10.88 2.81
CA PRO A 80 25.30 12.27 2.72
C PRO A 80 25.01 12.80 1.30
N GLU A 81 25.51 12.15 0.24
CA GLU A 81 25.35 12.64 -1.14
C GLU A 81 23.95 12.36 -1.75
N LEU A 82 23.14 11.46 -1.16
CA LEU A 82 21.80 11.10 -1.67
C LEU A 82 20.74 12.21 -1.50
N MET A 83 21.01 13.25 -0.70
CA MET A 83 20.04 14.30 -0.39
C MET A 83 19.72 15.22 -1.58
N SER A 84 20.55 15.20 -2.63
CA SER A 84 20.45 16.06 -3.82
C SER A 84 19.32 15.69 -4.81
N LYS A 85 18.74 14.48 -4.70
CA LYS A 85 17.64 14.04 -5.57
C LYS A 85 16.33 14.06 -4.78
N SER A 86 15.67 15.22 -4.76
CA SER A 86 14.33 15.34 -4.18
C SER A 86 13.33 14.51 -5.00
N PRO A 87 12.49 13.69 -4.36
CA PRO A 87 11.36 13.07 -5.05
C PRO A 87 10.39 14.18 -5.48
N ARG A 88 9.84 14.08 -6.69
CA ARG A 88 8.78 14.99 -7.13
C ARG A 88 7.62 14.87 -6.15
N ARG A 89 7.24 15.99 -5.52
CA ARG A 89 5.97 16.10 -4.79
C ARG A 89 4.86 15.74 -5.75
N MET A 90 4.08 14.70 -5.46
CA MET A 90 2.78 14.54 -6.12
C MET A 90 1.93 15.70 -5.62
N SER A 91 1.66 16.70 -6.46
CA SER A 91 0.73 17.76 -6.10
C SER A 91 -0.63 17.12 -5.88
N THR A 92 -1.24 17.36 -4.72
CA THR A 92 -2.67 17.14 -4.52
C THR A 92 -3.40 17.93 -5.61
N GLY A 93 -3.92 17.23 -6.62
CA GLY A 93 -4.82 17.82 -7.60
C GLY A 93 -6.08 18.25 -6.87
N ASP A 94 -6.31 19.55 -6.85
CA ASP A 94 -7.49 20.19 -6.29
C ASP A 94 -8.71 19.75 -7.11
N ASN A 95 -9.49 18.77 -6.64
CA ASN A 95 -10.70 18.26 -7.32
C ASN A 95 -11.91 19.20 -7.17
N SER A 96 -11.69 20.50 -7.07
CA SER A 96 -12.72 21.52 -7.01
C SER A 96 -12.67 22.38 -8.28
N ARG A 97 -13.81 22.43 -9.00
CA ARG A 97 -14.08 23.08 -10.31
C ARG A 97 -13.80 22.14 -11.49
N THR A 98 -14.79 21.58 -12.20
CA THR A 98 -15.96 22.24 -12.81
C THR A 98 -17.12 21.25 -13.03
N LEU A 99 -18.20 21.37 -12.23
CA LEU A 99 -19.54 21.12 -12.75
C LEU A 99 -20.04 22.46 -13.29
N ASN A 100 -19.94 22.65 -14.61
CA ASN A 100 -20.84 23.48 -15.43
C ASN A 100 -20.25 23.67 -16.84
N SER A 101 -20.76 22.90 -17.80
CA SER A 101 -21.04 23.40 -19.16
C SER A 101 -21.93 22.39 -19.87
N LEU A 102 -23.25 22.55 -19.69
CA LEU A 102 -24.29 22.01 -20.56
C LEU A 102 -25.55 22.87 -20.35
N MET A 103 -25.51 24.06 -20.95
CA MET A 103 -26.63 24.78 -21.56
C MET A 103 -26.05 25.78 -22.55
#